data_AF-A0A3N5ENJ9-F1
#
_entry.id   AF-A0A3N5ENJ9-F1
#
_cell.length_a   1.000
_cell.length_b   1.000
_cell.length_c   1.000
_cell.angle_alpha   90.00
_cell.angle_beta   90.00
_cell.angle_gamma   90.00
#
_symmetry.space_group_name_H-M   'P 1'
#
loop_
_entity.id
_entity.type
_entity.pdbx_description
1 polymer ?
#
loop_
_entity_poly.entity_id
_entity_poly.type
_entity_poly.pdbx_seq_one_letter_code
_entity_poly.pdbx_strand_id
1 'polypeptide(L)'
;MAEKNLPEENPQVSIVQIEKELTSVNPKIFEGVNPQKKQQILRGFAFSMQKVHIGPLPTPETLREYSALIPNGAERIMAMAEKQQDHRISLEKKVISGQMSQSYIGQFLAFFIGIAALASATYCSINDHELTGIFLGVGGLTGLVTAFIQGKRRQNKNLQEKAPRLKR
;
A
#
# COMPACT_ATOMS: atom_id res chain seq x y z
N MET A 1 28.93 18.53 16.87
CA MET A 1 28.47 18.37 18.26
C MET A 1 27.55 19.53 18.57
N ALA A 2 26.24 19.32 18.58
CA ALA A 2 25.25 20.36 18.90
C ALA A 2 24.04 19.66 19.52
N GLU A 3 24.22 19.30 20.79
CA GLU A 3 23.19 18.81 21.71
C GLU A 3 22.28 20.00 22.04
N LYS A 4 21.21 20.18 21.26
CA LYS A 4 20.24 21.26 21.48
C LYS A 4 19.01 20.66 22.15
N ASN A 5 19.02 20.78 23.48
CA ASN A 5 17.92 20.64 24.44
C ASN A 5 16.53 20.47 23.82
N LEU A 6 16.06 19.21 23.84
CA LEU A 6 14.63 18.92 23.88
C LEU A 6 14.09 19.58 25.16
N PRO A 7 12.98 20.34 25.11
CA PRO A 7 12.42 20.91 26.33
C PRO A 7 12.10 19.75 27.28
N GLU A 8 12.78 19.70 28.43
CA GLU A 8 12.39 18.82 29.53
C GLU A 8 10.95 19.17 29.88
N GLU A 9 10.02 18.32 29.44
CA GLU A 9 8.61 18.40 29.77
C GLU A 9 8.53 18.13 31.29
N ASN A 10 8.57 19.23 32.05
CA ASN A 10 8.61 19.21 33.52
C ASN A 10 7.53 18.24 34.04
N PRO A 11 7.92 17.17 34.75
CA PRO A 11 6.98 16.14 35.22
C PRO A 11 5.80 16.70 36.02
N GLN A 12 5.94 17.91 36.59
CA GLN A 12 4.87 18.57 37.33
C GLN A 12 3.78 19.15 36.41
N VAL A 13 4.13 19.58 35.18
CA VAL A 13 3.18 20.20 34.23
C VAL A 13 2.26 19.13 33.62
N SER A 14 2.78 17.95 33.28
CA SER A 14 1.97 16.82 32.78
C SER A 14 1.00 16.30 33.84
N ILE A 15 1.43 16.19 35.10
CA ILE A 15 0.58 15.74 36.23
C ILE A 15 -0.62 16.68 36.45
N VAL A 16 -0.41 18.00 36.34
CA VAL A 16 -1.49 19.00 36.51
C VAL A 16 -2.51 18.95 35.36
N GLN A 17 -2.05 18.72 34.13
CA GLN A 17 -2.96 18.51 32.99
C GLN A 17 -3.76 17.22 33.12
N ILE A 18 -3.13 16.13 33.57
CA ILE A 18 -3.78 14.82 33.77
C ILE A 18 -4.83 14.91 34.89
N GLU A 19 -4.55 15.61 35.98
CA GLU A 19 -5.55 15.85 37.04
C GLU A 19 -6.76 16.60 36.49
N LYS A 20 -6.55 17.64 35.69
CA LYS A 20 -7.61 18.45 35.10
C LYS A 20 -8.46 17.65 34.10
N GLU A 21 -7.84 16.82 33.26
CA GLU A 21 -8.54 15.92 32.34
C GLU A 21 -9.36 14.87 33.09
N LEU A 22 -8.80 14.20 34.09
CA LEU A 22 -9.50 13.17 34.86
C LEU A 22 -10.69 13.74 35.66
N THR A 23 -10.54 14.94 36.24
CA THR A 23 -11.64 15.63 36.95
C THR A 23 -12.72 16.13 35.98
N SER A 24 -12.38 16.43 34.73
CA SER A 24 -13.37 16.82 33.71
C SER A 24 -14.29 15.65 33.30
N VAL A 25 -13.77 14.41 33.33
CA VAL A 25 -14.53 13.20 33.01
C VAL A 25 -15.38 12.75 34.20
N ASN A 26 -14.85 12.84 35.42
CA ASN A 26 -15.62 12.60 36.63
C ASN A 26 -15.10 13.45 37.80
N PRO A 27 -15.90 14.40 38.32
CA PRO A 27 -15.47 15.30 39.40
C PRO A 27 -15.21 14.59 40.74
N LYS A 28 -15.66 13.34 40.90
CA LYS A 28 -15.48 12.52 42.11
C LYS A 28 -14.44 11.41 41.95
N ILE A 29 -13.66 11.37 40.86
CA ILE A 29 -12.69 10.29 40.58
C ILE A 29 -11.63 10.10 41.68
N PHE A 30 -11.34 11.14 42.45
CA PHE A 30 -10.38 11.12 43.56
C PHE A 30 -11.05 11.15 44.96
N GLU A 31 -12.39 11.06 45.03
CA GLU A 31 -13.12 11.06 46.30
C GLU A 31 -12.83 9.76 47.07
N GLY A 32 -12.28 9.87 48.28
CA GLY A 32 -11.88 8.71 49.09
C GLY A 32 -10.47 8.15 48.82
N VAL A 33 -9.68 8.77 47.93
CA VAL A 33 -8.31 8.34 47.62
C VAL A 33 -7.29 9.09 48.49
N ASN A 34 -6.44 8.35 49.20
CA ASN A 34 -5.34 8.91 50.00
C ASN A 34 -4.35 9.70 49.10
N PRO A 35 -3.85 10.90 49.53
CA PRO A 35 -2.93 11.73 48.75
C PRO A 35 -1.70 11.00 48.18
N GLN A 36 -1.20 9.97 48.88
CA GLN A 36 -0.06 9.18 48.37
C GLN A 36 -0.45 8.27 47.19
N LYS A 37 -1.63 7.63 47.24
CA LYS A 37 -2.14 6.80 46.13
C LYS A 37 -2.55 7.65 44.94
N LYS A 38 -3.10 8.85 45.18
CA LYS A 38 -3.41 9.84 44.13
C LYS A 38 -2.15 10.15 43.30
N GLN A 39 -1.04 10.43 43.96
CA GLN A 39 0.23 10.71 43.26
C GLN A 39 0.79 9.50 42.50
N GLN A 40 0.63 8.28 43.02
CA GLN A 40 1.05 7.06 42.30
C GLN A 40 0.22 6.81 41.05
N ILE A 41 -1.11 7.02 41.12
CA ILE A 41 -2.01 6.89 39.97
C ILE A 41 -1.65 7.95 38.92
N LEU A 42 -1.50 9.21 39.32
CA LEU A 42 -1.15 10.29 38.39
C LEU A 42 0.20 10.06 37.71
N ARG A 43 1.21 9.57 38.44
CA ARG A 43 2.52 9.22 37.87
C ARG A 43 2.43 8.02 36.92
N GLY A 44 1.65 7.00 37.25
CA GLY A 44 1.43 5.84 36.37
C GLY A 44 0.73 6.23 35.07
N PHE A 45 -0.26 7.13 35.14
CA PHE A 45 -0.94 7.67 33.96
C PHE A 45 -0.05 8.60 33.13
N ALA A 46 0.78 9.44 33.77
CA ALA A 46 1.73 10.32 33.07
C ALA A 46 2.74 9.55 32.22
N PHE A 47 3.16 8.36 32.68
CA PHE A 47 4.04 7.49 31.90
C PHE A 47 3.32 6.79 30.73
N SER A 48 1.99 6.71 30.75
CA SER A 48 1.21 5.92 29.79
C SER A 48 0.62 6.74 28.62
N MET A 49 0.74 8.07 28.62
CA MET A 49 0.22 8.90 27.53
C MET A 49 1.28 9.13 26.45
N GLN A 50 1.36 8.20 25.51
CA GLN A 50 2.06 8.43 24.25
C GLN A 50 1.01 8.86 23.21
N LYS A 51 1.07 10.10 22.70
CA LYS A 51 0.24 10.53 21.56
C LYS A 51 0.68 9.74 20.33
N VAL A 52 -0.02 8.64 20.02
CA VAL A 52 0.22 7.84 18.82
C VAL A 52 -0.69 8.37 17.72
N HIS A 53 -0.08 8.93 16.68
CA HIS A 53 -0.81 9.32 15.48
C HIS A 53 -0.62 8.29 14.38
N ILE A 54 -1.72 7.78 13.84
CA ILE A 54 -1.72 6.80 12.74
C ILE A 54 -2.45 7.44 11.57
N GLY A 55 -1.68 7.92 10.61
CA GLY A 55 -2.21 8.51 9.38
C GLY A 55 -1.09 9.11 8.53
N PRO A 56 -1.30 9.25 7.22
CA PRO A 56 -0.31 9.82 6.30
C PRO A 56 -0.08 11.32 6.52
N LEU A 57 -1.03 12.01 7.15
CA LEU A 57 -0.99 13.43 7.45
C LEU A 57 -0.99 13.64 8.96
N PRO A 58 -0.20 14.59 9.52
CA PRO A 58 -0.24 14.91 10.94
C PRO A 58 -1.61 15.45 11.37
N THR A 59 -1.90 15.40 12.66
CA THR A 59 -3.14 15.98 13.19
C THR A 59 -3.19 17.50 12.92
N PRO A 60 -4.39 18.10 12.85
CA PRO A 60 -4.51 19.55 12.70
C PRO A 60 -3.81 20.35 13.80
N GLU A 61 -3.80 19.81 15.03
CA GLU A 61 -3.12 20.43 16.19
C GLU A 61 -1.60 20.45 15.95
N THR A 62 -1.01 19.31 15.58
CA THR A 62 0.43 19.21 15.27
C THR A 62 0.81 20.03 14.03
N LEU A 63 -0.05 20.13 13.00
CA LEU A 63 0.18 21.01 11.85
C LEU A 63 0.24 22.49 12.23
N ARG A 64 -0.58 22.91 13.19
CA ARG A 64 -0.55 24.28 13.74
C ARG A 64 0.75 24.54 14.50
N GLU A 65 1.20 23.58 15.31
CA GLU A 65 2.49 23.65 16.01
C GLU A 65 3.65 23.79 15.01
N TYR A 66 3.68 22.98 13.95
CA TYR A 66 4.69 23.10 12.89
C TYR A 66 4.67 24.45 12.17
N SER A 67 3.49 25.03 11.95
CA SER A 67 3.36 26.35 11.32
C SER A 67 3.79 27.49 12.23
N ALA A 68 3.67 27.32 13.54
CA ALA A 68 4.16 28.29 14.53
C ALA A 68 5.69 28.24 14.66
N LEU A 69 6.29 27.06 14.51
CA LEU A 69 7.74 26.84 14.61
C LEU A 69 8.49 27.16 13.31
N ILE A 70 7.87 26.85 12.17
CA ILE A 70 8.49 26.93 10.84
C ILE A 70 7.58 27.77 9.93
N PRO A 71 8.10 28.83 9.28
CA PRO A 71 7.34 29.57 8.28
C PRO A 71 6.80 28.62 7.20
N ASN A 72 5.50 28.69 6.93
CA ASN A 72 4.79 27.81 5.99
C ASN A 72 4.94 26.31 6.29
N GLY A 73 5.10 25.93 7.57
CA GLY A 73 5.30 24.55 8.00
C GLY A 73 4.19 23.59 7.57
N ALA A 74 2.91 23.94 7.81
CA ALA A 74 1.78 23.11 7.39
C ALA A 74 1.72 22.94 5.86
N GLU A 75 1.91 24.02 5.10
CA GLU A 75 1.88 24.00 3.63
C GLU A 75 2.93 23.03 3.08
N ARG A 76 4.16 23.08 3.61
CA ARG A 76 5.24 22.18 3.18
C ARG A 76 4.93 20.70 3.44
N ILE A 77 4.23 20.41 4.55
CA ILE A 77 3.81 19.05 4.89
C ILE A 77 2.69 18.58 3.97
N MET A 78 1.69 19.43 3.72
CA MET A 78 0.60 19.11 2.79
C MET A 78 1.11 18.90 1.37
N ALA A 79 1.96 19.81 0.87
CA ALA A 79 2.58 19.68 -0.45
C ALA A 79 3.44 18.42 -0.59
N MET A 80 4.11 17.99 0.49
CA MET A 80 4.84 16.73 0.51
C MET A 80 3.88 15.54 0.35
N ALA A 81 2.76 15.53 1.06
CA ALA A 81 1.76 14.49 0.96
C ALA A 81 1.11 14.43 -0.43
N GLU A 82 0.77 15.60 -1.01
CA GLU A 82 0.27 15.71 -2.38
C GLU A 82 1.27 15.14 -3.39
N LYS A 83 2.54 15.52 -3.29
CA LYS A 83 3.59 15.00 -4.17
C LYS A 83 3.76 13.48 -4.04
N GLN A 84 3.63 12.92 -2.84
CA GLN A 84 3.65 11.48 -2.63
C GLN A 84 2.44 10.80 -3.26
N GLN A 85 1.25 11.41 -3.15
CA GLN A 85 0.03 10.93 -3.79
C GLN A 85 0.17 10.95 -5.32
N ASP A 86 0.65 12.05 -5.90
CA ASP A 86 0.89 12.18 -7.34
C ASP A 86 1.92 11.17 -7.83
N HIS A 87 3.00 10.97 -7.07
CA HIS A 87 4.00 9.96 -7.39
C HIS A 87 3.37 8.56 -7.40
N ARG A 88 2.58 8.22 -6.39
CA ARG A 88 1.85 6.94 -6.30
C ARG A 88 0.90 6.76 -7.48
N ILE A 89 0.10 7.77 -7.83
CA ILE A 89 -0.79 7.76 -9.00
C ILE A 89 0.01 7.55 -10.29
N SER A 90 1.16 8.23 -10.43
CA SER A 90 2.01 8.09 -11.62
C SER A 90 2.57 6.67 -11.77
N LEU A 91 2.99 6.04 -10.66
CA LEU A 91 3.46 4.66 -10.64
C LEU A 91 2.32 3.69 -10.98
N GLU A 92 1.13 3.87 -10.41
CA GLU A 92 -0.05 3.06 -10.73
C GLU A 92 -0.39 3.14 -12.22
N LYS A 93 -0.42 4.34 -12.81
CA LYS A 93 -0.62 4.54 -14.25
C LYS A 93 0.45 3.83 -15.09
N LYS A 94 1.73 3.93 -14.70
CA LYS A 94 2.84 3.27 -15.41
C LYS A 94 2.76 1.75 -15.32
N VAL A 95 2.36 1.20 -14.17
CA VAL A 95 2.17 -0.24 -13.98
C VAL A 95 1.01 -0.75 -14.82
N ILE A 96 -0.13 -0.07 -14.83
CA ILE A 96 -1.30 -0.46 -15.63
C ILE A 96 -0.98 -0.42 -17.12
N SER A 97 -0.40 0.70 -17.60
CA SER A 97 -0.03 0.83 -19.02
C SER A 97 1.05 -0.16 -19.45
N GLY A 98 2.05 -0.42 -18.60
CA GLY A 98 3.07 -1.44 -18.85
C GLY A 98 2.50 -2.85 -18.94
N GLN A 99 1.56 -3.20 -18.06
CA GLN A 99 0.86 -4.50 -18.09
C GLN A 99 0.03 -4.67 -19.36
N MET A 100 -0.68 -3.62 -19.79
CA MET A 100 -1.44 -3.65 -21.04
C MET A 100 -0.52 -3.86 -22.25
N SER A 101 0.58 -3.10 -22.34
CA SER A 101 1.54 -3.20 -23.45
C SER A 101 2.18 -4.58 -23.55
N GLN A 102 2.62 -5.15 -22.42
CA GLN A 102 3.15 -6.53 -22.38
C GLN A 102 2.13 -7.57 -22.86
N SER A 103 0.85 -7.40 -22.49
CA SER A 103 -0.22 -8.29 -22.95
C SER A 103 -0.41 -8.20 -24.46
N TYR A 104 -0.44 -6.98 -25.03
CA TYR A 104 -0.60 -6.79 -26.48
C TYR A 104 0.58 -7.37 -27.27
N ILE A 105 1.82 -7.09 -26.85
CA ILE A 105 3.02 -7.61 -27.52
C ILE A 105 3.04 -9.15 -27.52
N GLY A 106 2.69 -9.77 -26.40
CA GLY A 106 2.59 -11.23 -26.31
C GLY A 106 1.53 -11.81 -27.25
N GLN A 107 0.38 -11.16 -27.36
CA GLN A 107 -0.70 -11.58 -28.28
C GLN A 107 -0.30 -11.43 -29.75
N PHE A 108 0.36 -10.32 -30.12
CA PHE A 108 0.85 -10.12 -31.49
C PHE A 108 1.92 -11.13 -31.86
N LEU A 109 2.90 -11.40 -30.99
CA LEU A 109 3.91 -12.43 -31.24
C LEU A 109 3.29 -13.82 -31.38
N ALA A 110 2.33 -14.18 -30.52
CA ALA A 110 1.60 -15.44 -30.62
C ALA A 110 0.79 -15.55 -31.92
N PHE A 111 0.20 -14.44 -32.38
CA PHE A 111 -0.53 -14.38 -33.65
C PHE A 111 0.38 -14.65 -34.86
N PHE A 112 1.55 -13.99 -34.92
CA PHE A 112 2.50 -14.23 -36.02
C PHE A 112 3.07 -15.64 -36.00
N ILE A 113 3.40 -16.18 -34.82
CA ILE A 113 3.84 -17.58 -34.68
C ILE A 113 2.73 -18.53 -35.14
N GLY A 114 1.48 -18.26 -34.77
CA GLY A 114 0.31 -19.02 -35.22
C GLY A 114 0.18 -19.03 -36.74
N ILE A 115 0.25 -17.87 -37.39
CA ILE A 115 0.22 -17.77 -38.86
C ILE A 115 1.38 -18.54 -39.49
N ALA A 116 2.60 -18.40 -38.97
CA ALA A 116 3.76 -19.11 -39.50
C ALA A 116 3.60 -20.64 -39.39
N ALA A 117 3.04 -21.12 -38.27
CA ALA A 117 2.74 -22.54 -38.08
C ALA A 117 1.66 -23.04 -39.04
N LEU A 118 0.57 -22.28 -39.22
CA LEU A 118 -0.49 -22.60 -40.18
C LEU A 118 0.02 -22.63 -41.63
N ALA A 119 0.84 -21.65 -42.02
CA ALA A 119 1.45 -21.60 -43.34
C ALA A 119 2.38 -22.81 -43.57
N SER A 120 3.19 -23.15 -42.58
CA SER A 120 4.10 -24.31 -42.64
C SER A 120 3.33 -25.64 -42.72
N ALA A 121 2.26 -25.79 -41.94
CA ALA A 121 1.41 -26.98 -41.98
C ALA A 121 0.71 -27.14 -43.34
N THR A 122 0.20 -26.04 -43.89
CA THR A 122 -0.43 -26.01 -45.23
C THR A 122 0.59 -26.38 -46.31
N TYR A 123 1.80 -25.83 -46.24
CA TYR A 123 2.88 -26.15 -47.17
C TYR A 123 3.28 -27.63 -47.10
N CYS A 124 3.44 -28.21 -45.91
CA CYS A 124 3.73 -29.65 -45.76
C CYS A 124 2.60 -30.54 -46.28
N SER A 125 1.34 -30.13 -46.09
CA SER A 125 0.17 -30.89 -46.56
C SER A 125 0.10 -30.98 -48.09
N ILE A 126 0.63 -29.99 -48.81
CA ILE A 126 0.66 -29.98 -50.29
C ILE A 126 1.78 -30.86 -50.83
N ASN A 127 2.86 -31.09 -50.07
CA ASN A 127 4.03 -31.88 -50.49
C ASN A 127 3.94 -33.37 -50.08
N ASP A 128 2.73 -33.93 -49.92
CA ASP A 128 2.47 -35.33 -49.54
C ASP A 128 3.11 -35.80 -48.22
N HIS A 129 3.49 -34.86 -47.34
CA HIS A 129 3.99 -35.14 -46.00
C HIS A 129 2.85 -35.15 -44.96
N GLU A 130 1.90 -36.07 -45.14
CA GLU A 130 0.63 -36.13 -44.39
C GLU A 130 0.82 -36.21 -42.87
N LEU A 131 1.71 -37.09 -42.41
CA LEU A 131 2.01 -37.25 -40.97
C LEU A 131 2.58 -35.95 -40.37
N THR A 132 3.51 -35.30 -41.06
CA THR A 132 4.17 -34.08 -40.59
C THR A 132 3.19 -32.91 -40.50
N GLY A 133 2.26 -32.82 -41.45
CA GLY A 133 1.16 -31.84 -41.42
C GLY A 133 0.22 -32.04 -40.23
N ILE A 134 -0.17 -33.28 -39.93
CA ILE A 134 -1.02 -33.63 -38.79
C ILE A 134 -0.32 -33.29 -37.47
N PHE A 135 0.95 -33.68 -37.30
CA PHE A 135 1.70 -33.39 -36.07
C PHE A 135 1.88 -31.89 -35.84
N LEU A 136 2.17 -31.11 -36.88
CA LEU A 136 2.28 -29.65 -36.78
C LEU A 136 0.94 -28.98 -36.48
N GLY A 137 -0.14 -29.43 -37.13
CA GLY A 137 -1.48 -28.90 -36.90
C GLY A 137 -2.00 -29.17 -35.49
N VAL A 138 -2.05 -30.44 -35.09
CA VAL A 138 -2.56 -30.85 -33.77
C VAL A 138 -1.62 -30.39 -32.65
N GLY A 139 -0.31 -30.55 -32.81
CA GLY A 139 0.68 -30.14 -31.83
C GLY A 139 0.71 -28.62 -31.64
N GLY A 140 0.69 -27.86 -32.73
CA GLY A 140 0.65 -26.39 -32.69
C GLY A 140 -0.61 -25.86 -32.03
N LEU A 141 -1.79 -26.38 -32.41
CA LEU A 141 -3.06 -25.97 -31.82
C LEU A 141 -3.13 -26.31 -30.33
N THR A 142 -2.72 -27.53 -29.95
CA THR A 142 -2.71 -27.97 -28.53
C THR A 142 -1.78 -27.12 -27.68
N GLY A 143 -0.59 -26.79 -28.22
CA GLY A 143 0.37 -25.91 -27.57
C GLY A 143 -0.20 -24.51 -27.33
N LEU A 144 -0.84 -23.92 -28.35
CA LEU A 144 -1.43 -22.58 -28.27
C LEU A 144 -2.60 -22.53 -27.28
N VAL A 145 -3.50 -23.51 -27.33
CA VAL A 145 -4.63 -23.63 -26.39
C VAL A 145 -4.12 -23.79 -24.95
N THR A 146 -3.10 -24.62 -24.74
CA THR A 146 -2.52 -24.84 -23.41
C THR A 146 -1.83 -23.59 -22.88
N ALA A 147 -1.06 -22.88 -23.70
CA ALA A 147 -0.44 -21.61 -23.35
C ALA A 147 -1.51 -20.57 -22.97
N PHE A 148 -2.61 -20.50 -23.71
CA PHE A 148 -3.72 -19.58 -23.44
C PHE A 148 -4.43 -19.91 -22.12
N ILE A 149 -4.76 -21.18 -21.89
CA ILE A 149 -5.37 -21.65 -20.63
C ILE A 149 -4.45 -21.35 -19.45
N GLN A 150 -3.15 -21.64 -19.59
CA GLN A 150 -2.18 -21.40 -18.52
C GLN A 150 -2.00 -19.89 -18.26
N GLY A 151 -1.96 -19.06 -19.30
CA GLY A 151 -1.96 -17.61 -19.20
C GLY A 151 -3.17 -17.08 -18.43
N LYS A 152 -4.37 -17.54 -18.79
CA LYS A 152 -5.63 -17.16 -18.10
C LYS A 152 -5.65 -17.59 -16.64
N ARG A 153 -5.14 -18.80 -16.32
CA ARG A 153 -5.01 -19.27 -14.92
C ARG A 153 -4.05 -18.40 -14.11
N ARG A 154 -2.89 -18.03 -14.68
CA ARG A 154 -1.92 -17.14 -14.00
C ARG A 154 -2.52 -15.75 -13.78
N GLN A 155 -3.23 -15.20 -14.75
CA GLN A 155 -3.92 -13.92 -14.61
C GLN A 155 -4.94 -13.95 -13.46
N ASN A 156 -5.79 -14.97 -13.40
CA ASN A 156 -6.78 -15.13 -12.33
C ASN A 156 -6.12 -15.28 -10.96
N LYS A 157 -5.01 -16.03 -10.85
CA LYS A 157 -4.27 -16.16 -9.59
C LYS A 157 -3.70 -14.82 -9.12
N ASN A 158 -3.10 -14.05 -10.04
CA ASN A 158 -2.58 -12.72 -9.74
C ASN A 158 -3.70 -11.75 -9.29
N LEU A 159 -4.90 -11.85 -9.87
CA LEU A 159 -6.06 -11.07 -9.45
C LEU A 159 -6.55 -11.47 -8.06
N GLN A 160 -6.57 -12.77 -7.73
CA GLN A 160 -6.95 -13.27 -6.40
C GLN A 160 -5.94 -12.91 -5.31
N GLU A 161 -4.64 -12.91 -5.63
CA GLU A 161 -3.58 -12.54 -4.69
C GLU A 161 -3.56 -11.03 -4.39
N LYS A 162 -3.88 -10.21 -5.39
CA LYS A 162 -3.98 -8.75 -5.26
C LYS A 162 -5.33 -8.27 -4.72
N ALA A 163 -6.36 -9.11 -4.75
CA ALA A 163 -7.62 -8.80 -4.12
C ALA A 163 -7.40 -8.69 -2.60
N PRO A 164 -7.77 -7.58 -1.94
CA PRO A 164 -7.72 -7.52 -0.49
C PRO A 164 -8.54 -8.70 0.03
N ARG A 165 -7.97 -9.48 0.96
CA ARG A 165 -8.68 -10.57 1.64
C ARG A 165 -9.83 -9.97 2.44
N LEU A 166 -10.93 -9.67 1.77
CA LEU A 166 -12.26 -9.47 2.35
C LEU A 166 -12.76 -10.85 2.79
N LYS A 167 -12.02 -11.49 3.69
CA LYS A 167 -12.61 -12.52 4.54
C LYS A 167 -13.39 -11.75 5.60
N ARG A 168 -14.71 -11.74 5.40
CA ARG A 168 -15.70 -11.49 6.45
C ARG A 168 -15.47 -12.45 7.60
#